data_AF-A0A7G2CAP0-F1
#
_entry.id   AF-A0A7G2CAP0-F1
#
_cell.length_a   1.000
_cell.length_b   1.000
_cell.length_c   1.000
_cell.angle_alpha   90.00
_cell.angle_beta   90.00
_cell.angle_gamma   90.00
#
_symmetry.space_group_name_H-M   'P 1'
#
loop_
_entity.id
_entity.type
_entity.pdbx_description
1 polymer ?
#
loop_
_entity_poly.entity_id
_entity_poly.type
_entity_poly.pdbx_seq_one_letter_code
_entity_poly.pdbx_strand_id
1 'polypeptide(L)'
;MDSLTHLLFTNDHRNVVIEIGCGCGLVGMTACTVLQEEQHHIKNNNHITYIYTDAEEDCLALVRASGAVNNERKHNTLLSICDGTKKSDMCVSDHGLCQLTFPLCWGEEGVDTLRTFLNEKMNSHYSMPLILGSDLIYYNVNLTVLLRTCQSLFSTGSGNSKYRFLLLAHYVRIPNGHEVLYQTAKDLNFKIVKINLHSFLDSARIQERGWGSAELVLLVYTTAGGKHAMQEDVPFVKQILLEKRNTAAPSVQQQLDTLHQHVEPYLGTSDKNTEEEMLLLFNDLI
;
A
#
# COMPACT_ATOMS: atom_id res chain seq x y z
N MET A 1 -12.98 5.11 18.10
CA MET A 1 -12.79 4.21 16.95
C MET A 1 -11.66 4.82 16.15
N ASP A 2 -10.48 4.24 16.24
CA ASP A 2 -9.32 4.73 15.50
C ASP A 2 -9.35 4.05 14.12
N SER A 3 -9.68 4.83 13.09
CA SER A 3 -9.64 4.36 11.69
C SER A 3 -8.22 3.89 11.34
N LEU A 4 -8.08 2.99 10.36
CA LEU A 4 -6.80 2.52 9.82
C LEU A 4 -5.90 3.71 9.39
N THR A 5 -6.53 4.83 9.07
CA THR A 5 -5.95 6.14 8.79
C THR A 5 -5.18 6.73 9.99
N HIS A 6 -5.63 6.53 11.24
CA HIS A 6 -4.88 6.93 12.45
C HIS A 6 -3.64 6.06 12.71
N LEU A 7 -3.68 4.81 12.25
CA LEU A 7 -2.56 3.88 12.37
C LEU A 7 -1.47 4.17 11.35
N LEU A 8 -1.88 4.54 10.13
CA LEU A 8 -0.97 4.83 9.03
C LEU A 8 -0.39 6.24 9.14
N PHE A 9 -1.21 7.23 9.51
CA PHE A 9 -0.85 8.63 9.34
C PHE A 9 -0.64 9.34 10.67
N THR A 10 0.60 9.72 10.92
CA THR A 10 1.01 10.43 12.13
C THR A 10 0.73 11.92 11.97
N ASN A 11 0.22 12.57 13.03
CA ASN A 11 0.00 14.02 13.04
C ASN A 11 1.29 14.84 13.09
N ASP A 12 2.40 14.23 13.53
CA ASP A 12 3.67 14.94 13.73
C ASP A 12 4.50 15.08 12.46
N HIS A 13 4.08 14.50 11.32
CA HIS A 13 4.83 14.53 10.07
C HIS A 13 3.89 14.69 8.88
N ARG A 14 4.39 15.20 7.76
CA ARG A 14 3.69 15.04 6.48
C ARG A 14 3.69 13.58 6.07
N ASN A 15 2.54 13.06 5.66
CA ASN A 15 2.43 11.67 5.27
C ASN A 15 2.56 11.55 3.76
N VAL A 16 3.46 10.70 3.28
CA VAL A 16 3.71 10.46 1.86
C VAL A 16 3.22 9.06 1.52
N VAL A 17 2.30 8.98 0.56
CA VAL A 17 1.86 7.71 -0.03
C VAL A 17 2.42 7.64 -1.43
N ILE A 18 3.03 6.51 -1.80
CA ILE A 18 3.60 6.32 -3.13
C ILE A 18 2.82 5.24 -3.86
N GLU A 19 2.52 5.49 -5.14
CA GLU A 19 2.18 4.45 -6.10
C GLU A 19 3.39 4.14 -6.95
N ILE A 20 3.86 2.89 -6.92
CA ILE A 20 4.99 2.44 -7.73
C ILE A 20 4.49 1.80 -9.02
N GLY A 21 4.98 2.25 -10.17
CA GLY A 21 4.51 1.82 -11.49
C GLY A 21 3.03 2.15 -11.70
N CYS A 22 2.67 3.43 -11.60
CA CYS A 22 1.28 3.87 -11.60
C CYS A 22 0.58 3.68 -12.96
N GLY A 23 1.32 3.56 -14.07
CA GLY A 23 0.74 3.50 -15.41
C GLY A 23 -0.19 4.69 -15.66
N CYS A 24 -1.47 4.43 -15.93
CA CYS A 24 -2.48 5.47 -16.12
C CYS A 24 -3.05 6.08 -14.82
N GLY A 25 -2.60 5.64 -13.64
CA GLY A 25 -2.95 6.20 -12.32
C GLY A 25 -4.34 5.85 -11.80
N LEU A 26 -4.98 4.80 -12.33
CA LEU A 26 -6.34 4.41 -11.91
C LEU A 26 -6.41 4.07 -10.41
N VAL A 27 -5.42 3.34 -9.91
CA VAL A 27 -5.38 2.93 -8.50
C VAL A 27 -5.20 4.16 -7.62
N GLY A 28 -4.26 5.04 -7.93
CA GLY A 28 -4.06 6.24 -7.14
C GLY A 28 -5.19 7.25 -7.19
N MET A 29 -5.85 7.44 -8.33
CA MET A 29 -7.04 8.30 -8.39
C MET A 29 -8.17 7.75 -7.51
N THR A 30 -8.32 6.42 -7.47
CA THR A 30 -9.29 5.76 -6.58
C THR A 30 -8.88 5.89 -5.12
N ALA A 31 -7.61 5.63 -4.79
CA ALA A 31 -7.07 5.75 -3.44
C ALA A 31 -7.18 7.18 -2.91
N CYS A 32 -6.86 8.19 -3.72
CA CYS A 32 -7.00 9.61 -3.39
C CYS A 32 -8.45 9.97 -3.09
N THR A 33 -9.43 9.42 -3.82
CA THR A 33 -10.86 9.63 -3.54
C THR A 33 -11.22 9.11 -2.14
N VAL A 34 -10.78 7.89 -1.80
CA VAL A 34 -11.01 7.30 -0.47
C VAL A 34 -10.30 8.09 0.63
N LEU A 35 -9.05 8.51 0.39
CA LEU A 35 -8.27 9.29 1.36
C LEU A 35 -8.90 10.66 1.62
N GLN A 36 -9.48 11.31 0.60
CA GLN A 36 -10.22 12.56 0.76
C GLN A 36 -11.49 12.36 1.60
N GLU A 37 -12.27 11.32 1.31
CA GLU A 37 -13.47 10.98 2.09
C GLU A 37 -13.12 10.74 3.57
N GLU A 38 -12.06 9.97 3.84
CA GLU A 38 -11.58 9.72 5.20
C GLU A 38 -11.02 10.98 5.89
N GLN A 39 -10.34 11.87 5.16
CA GLN A 39 -9.86 13.14 5.70
C GLN A 39 -11.00 14.03 6.20
N HIS A 40 -12.17 14.04 5.56
CA HIS A 40 -13.33 14.76 6.07
C HIS A 40 -13.84 14.23 7.42
N HIS A 41 -13.62 12.95 7.70
CA HIS A 41 -14.00 12.32 8.96
C HIS A 41 -12.94 12.50 10.07
N ILE A 42 -11.69 12.73 9.69
CA ILE A 42 -10.58 12.91 10.62
C ILE A 42 -10.36 14.40 10.84
N LYS A 43 -10.79 14.91 11.99
CA LYS A 43 -10.67 16.34 12.38
C LYS A 43 -9.22 16.85 12.57
N ASN A 44 -8.22 16.10 12.11
CA ASN A 44 -6.82 16.45 12.29
C ASN A 44 -6.24 17.01 10.99
N ASN A 45 -5.38 18.03 11.10
CA ASN A 45 -4.62 18.67 10.01
C ASN A 45 -3.57 17.72 9.38
N ASN A 46 -3.97 16.50 9.04
CA ASN A 46 -3.07 15.47 8.54
C ASN A 46 -2.87 15.67 7.04
N HIS A 47 -1.78 16.35 6.69
CA HIS A 47 -1.42 16.57 5.29
C HIS A 47 -0.85 15.30 4.67
N ILE A 48 -1.56 14.78 3.67
CA ILE A 48 -1.15 13.64 2.85
C ILE A 48 -0.62 14.17 1.52
N THR A 49 0.52 13.65 1.08
CA THR A 49 1.04 13.83 -0.28
C THR A 49 1.01 12.47 -0.96
N TYR A 50 0.19 12.33 -2.00
CA TYR A 50 0.16 11.15 -2.85
C TYR A 50 1.05 11.36 -4.06
N ILE A 51 1.96 10.43 -4.30
CA ILE A 51 2.95 10.50 -5.37
C ILE A 51 2.71 9.35 -6.34
N TYR A 52 2.29 9.67 -7.55
CA TYR A 52 2.24 8.74 -8.67
C TYR A 52 3.66 8.60 -9.24
N THR A 53 4.21 7.38 -9.24
CA THR A 53 5.55 7.15 -9.78
C THR A 53 5.55 6.12 -10.89
N ASP A 54 6.33 6.40 -11.93
CA ASP A 54 6.55 5.52 -13.07
C ASP A 54 7.91 5.84 -13.69
N ALA A 55 8.50 4.90 -14.42
CA ALA A 55 9.71 5.16 -15.18
C ALA A 55 9.42 5.92 -16.48
N GLU A 56 8.21 5.74 -17.03
CA GLU A 56 7.82 6.30 -18.32
C GLU A 56 7.09 7.64 -18.17
N GLU A 57 7.64 8.69 -18.78
CA GLU A 57 7.06 10.03 -18.74
C GLU A 57 5.68 10.09 -19.40
N ASP A 58 5.40 9.26 -20.41
CA ASP A 58 4.09 9.18 -21.05
C ASP A 58 2.99 8.73 -20.07
N CYS A 59 3.33 7.82 -19.15
CA CYS A 59 2.42 7.38 -18.08
C CYS A 59 2.13 8.55 -17.13
N LEU A 60 3.17 9.26 -16.69
CA LEU A 60 3.03 10.41 -15.80
C LEU A 60 2.26 11.57 -16.47
N ALA A 61 2.50 11.81 -17.76
CA ALA A 61 1.78 12.79 -18.55
C ALA A 61 0.28 12.45 -18.64
N LEU A 62 -0.05 11.17 -18.84
CA LEU A 62 -1.44 10.70 -18.87
C LEU A 62 -2.14 10.91 -17.51
N VAL A 63 -1.45 10.65 -16.39
CA VAL A 63 -1.97 10.92 -15.05
C VAL A 63 -2.27 12.41 -14.87
N ARG A 64 -1.33 13.29 -15.22
CA ARG A 64 -1.52 14.75 -15.13
C ARG A 64 -2.68 15.23 -16.02
N ALA A 65 -2.77 14.73 -17.24
CA ALA A 65 -3.87 15.05 -18.15
C ALA A 65 -5.22 14.59 -17.60
N SER A 66 -5.27 13.40 -16.99
CA SER A 66 -6.47 12.88 -16.35
C SER A 66 -6.92 13.74 -15.17
N GLY A 67 -5.98 14.24 -14.36
CA GLY A 67 -6.25 15.24 -13.32
C GLY A 67 -6.82 16.54 -13.88
N ALA A 68 -6.23 17.06 -14.96
CA ALA A 68 -6.66 18.31 -15.61
C ALA A 68 -8.10 18.22 -16.17
N VAL A 69 -8.45 17.13 -16.86
CA VAL A 69 -9.81 16.93 -17.42
C VAL A 69 -10.88 16.89 -16.32
N ASN A 70 -10.53 16.36 -15.15
CA ASN A 70 -11.48 16.32 -14.03
C ASN A 70 -11.68 17.68 -13.37
N ASN A 71 -10.68 18.57 -13.39
CA ASN A 71 -10.82 19.96 -12.91
C ASN A 71 -11.68 20.83 -13.84
N GLU A 72 -11.71 20.54 -15.15
CA GLU A 72 -12.54 21.30 -16.10
C GLU A 72 -14.02 20.94 -16.02
N ARG A 73 -14.35 19.68 -15.66
CA ARG A 73 -15.74 19.16 -15.67
C ARG A 73 -16.50 19.40 -14.37
N LYS A 74 -15.80 19.66 -13.27
CA LYS A 74 -16.40 19.98 -11.98
C LYS A 74 -15.72 21.27 -11.52
N HIS A 75 -16.47 22.27 -11.07
CA HIS A 75 -15.93 23.41 -10.30
C HIS A 75 -15.31 22.99 -8.94
N ASN A 76 -14.80 21.76 -8.86
CA ASN A 76 -14.06 21.20 -7.77
C ASN A 76 -12.58 21.33 -8.12
N THR A 77 -11.91 22.24 -7.42
CA THR A 77 -10.46 22.49 -7.33
C THR A 77 -9.62 21.26 -6.90
N LEU A 78 -10.16 20.05 -6.99
CA LEU A 78 -9.78 18.89 -6.18
C LEU A 78 -8.75 17.94 -6.83
N LEU A 79 -8.39 18.12 -8.10
CA LEU A 79 -7.54 17.18 -8.83
C LEU A 79 -6.43 17.87 -9.64
N SER A 80 -5.83 18.93 -9.10
CA SER A 80 -4.57 19.43 -9.67
C SER A 80 -3.46 18.44 -9.32
N ILE A 81 -3.09 17.59 -10.30
CA ILE A 81 -1.93 16.71 -10.18
C ILE A 81 -0.73 17.44 -10.77
N CYS A 82 0.21 17.76 -9.90
CA CYS A 82 1.38 18.56 -10.26
C CYS A 82 2.54 17.70 -10.76
N ASP A 83 3.42 18.32 -11.55
CA ASP A 83 4.69 17.71 -11.92
C ASP A 83 5.71 17.93 -10.79
N GLY A 84 6.06 16.86 -10.08
CA GLY A 84 7.01 16.90 -8.98
C GLY A 84 8.42 17.32 -9.39
N THR A 85 8.78 17.25 -10.67
CA THR A 85 10.11 17.69 -11.14
C THR A 85 10.23 19.22 -11.24
N LYS A 86 9.10 19.94 -11.27
CA LYS A 86 9.08 21.39 -11.40
C LYS A 86 9.13 22.05 -10.03
N LYS A 87 10.13 22.93 -9.84
CA LYS A 87 10.39 23.61 -8.56
C LYS A 87 9.19 24.42 -8.03
N SER A 88 8.26 24.83 -8.88
CA SER A 88 7.12 25.69 -8.54
C SER A 88 5.86 24.98 -8.02
N ASP A 89 5.71 23.66 -8.18
CA ASP A 89 4.36 23.09 -8.26
C ASP A 89 3.88 22.27 -7.04
N MET A 90 4.51 22.37 -5.87
CA MET A 90 3.87 21.84 -4.64
C MET A 90 2.80 22.83 -4.12
N CYS A 91 1.65 22.86 -4.81
CA CYS A 91 0.45 23.47 -4.27
C CYS A 91 -0.04 22.61 -3.10
N VAL A 92 0.13 23.12 -1.88
CA VAL A 92 -0.57 22.58 -0.72
C VAL A 92 -2.05 22.91 -0.94
N SER A 93 -2.87 21.91 -1.26
CA SER A 93 -4.31 22.12 -1.31
C SER A 93 -4.82 22.44 0.09
N ASP A 94 -5.79 23.34 0.21
CA ASP A 94 -6.49 23.62 1.46
C ASP A 94 -7.20 22.37 2.05
N HIS A 95 -7.38 21.32 1.24
CA HIS A 95 -8.06 20.07 1.59
C HIS A 95 -7.17 19.00 2.22
N GLY A 96 -5.88 19.28 2.49
CA GLY A 96 -5.01 18.33 3.17
C GLY A 96 -4.48 17.17 2.30
N LEU A 97 -4.89 17.02 1.03
CA LEU A 97 -4.32 16.03 0.09
C LEU A 97 -3.64 16.72 -1.11
N CYS A 98 -2.32 16.62 -1.18
CA CYS A 98 -1.53 17.04 -2.34
C CYS A 98 -1.27 15.83 -3.26
N GLN A 99 -1.39 16.00 -4.57
CA GLN A 99 -1.15 14.95 -5.56
C GLN A 99 -0.08 15.41 -6.56
N LEU A 100 0.92 14.57 -6.82
CA LEU A 100 1.97 14.87 -7.79
C LEU A 100 2.47 13.61 -8.51
N THR A 101 3.00 13.80 -9.72
CA THR A 101 3.72 12.76 -10.46
C THR A 101 5.22 12.92 -10.26
N PHE A 102 5.96 11.82 -10.17
CA PHE A 102 7.43 11.85 -10.09
C PHE A 102 8.06 10.66 -10.84
N PRO A 103 9.07 10.88 -11.70
CA PRO A 103 9.76 9.80 -12.40
C PRO A 103 10.56 8.94 -11.41
N LEU A 104 10.33 7.62 -11.44
CA LEU A 104 11.04 6.68 -10.58
C LEU A 104 11.35 5.39 -11.35
N CYS A 105 12.62 5.20 -11.66
CA CYS A 105 13.15 3.89 -12.01
C CYS A 105 13.40 3.09 -10.72
N TRP A 106 13.03 1.81 -10.69
CA TRP A 106 13.30 0.97 -9.52
C TRP A 106 14.81 0.80 -9.32
N GLY A 107 15.25 0.92 -8.06
CA GLY A 107 16.66 0.89 -7.68
C GLY A 107 17.05 2.09 -6.82
N GLU A 108 18.25 2.02 -6.25
CA GLU A 108 18.76 3.04 -5.31
C GLU A 108 18.85 4.44 -5.94
N GLU A 109 19.23 4.56 -7.21
CA GLU A 109 19.31 5.85 -7.90
C GLU A 109 17.95 6.57 -7.95
N GLY A 110 16.87 5.83 -8.25
CA GLY A 110 15.51 6.39 -8.25
C GLY A 110 15.06 6.78 -6.85
N VAL A 111 15.38 5.96 -5.85
CA VAL A 111 15.10 6.25 -4.43
C VAL A 111 15.84 7.50 -3.96
N ASP A 112 17.12 7.62 -4.25
CA ASP A 112 17.95 8.77 -3.87
C ASP A 112 17.46 10.06 -4.52
N THR A 113 17.06 9.98 -5.79
CA THR A 113 16.47 11.11 -6.53
C THR A 113 15.17 11.58 -5.88
N LEU A 114 14.24 10.66 -5.59
CA LEU A 114 13.00 11.01 -4.89
C LEU A 114 13.25 11.52 -3.47
N ARG A 115 14.17 10.89 -2.72
CA ARG A 115 14.54 11.31 -1.36
C ARG A 115 15.07 12.75 -1.36
N THR A 116 15.93 13.09 -2.31
CA THR A 116 16.48 14.45 -2.46
C THR A 116 15.35 15.45 -2.70
N PHE A 117 14.46 15.16 -3.64
CA PHE A 117 13.28 15.98 -3.90
C PHE A 117 12.41 16.18 -2.64
N LEU A 118 12.06 15.09 -1.94
CA LEU A 118 11.25 15.17 -0.73
C LEU A 118 11.93 15.94 0.39
N ASN A 119 13.25 15.78 0.56
CA ASN A 119 14.02 16.51 1.55
C ASN A 119 14.06 18.01 1.25
N GLU A 120 14.22 18.41 -0.01
CA GLU A 120 14.16 19.81 -0.44
C GLU A 120 12.78 20.43 -0.21
N LYS A 121 11.70 19.64 -0.41
CA LYS A 121 10.33 20.16 -0.31
C LYS A 121 9.73 20.11 1.08
N MET A 122 10.14 19.15 1.90
CA MET A 122 9.51 18.85 3.19
C MET A 122 10.51 18.93 4.36
N ASN A 123 11.74 19.41 4.14
CA ASN A 123 12.80 19.53 5.16
C ASN A 123 13.03 18.23 5.96
N SER A 124 12.96 17.07 5.27
CA SER A 124 13.05 15.73 5.87
C SER A 124 11.95 15.39 6.90
N HIS A 125 10.94 16.25 7.09
CA HIS A 125 9.88 16.10 8.07
C HIS A 125 8.65 15.40 7.48
N TYR A 126 8.87 14.19 6.98
CA TYR A 126 7.83 13.33 6.41
C TYR A 126 7.97 11.88 6.86
N SER A 127 6.87 11.15 6.69
CA SER A 127 6.70 9.73 6.99
C SER A 127 6.12 9.06 5.74
N MET A 128 6.62 7.88 5.38
CA MET A 128 6.10 7.13 4.23
C MET A 128 5.46 5.82 4.68
N PRO A 129 4.23 5.85 5.23
CA PRO A 129 3.62 4.66 5.83
C PRO A 129 3.10 3.64 4.82
N LEU A 130 2.86 4.05 3.58
CA LEU A 130 2.15 3.25 2.59
C LEU A 130 2.75 3.39 1.19
N ILE A 131 3.02 2.25 0.56
CA ILE A 131 3.30 2.13 -0.86
C ILE A 131 2.22 1.23 -1.48
N LEU A 132 1.72 1.63 -2.63
CA LEU A 132 0.73 0.91 -3.43
C LEU A 132 1.37 0.47 -4.74
N GLY A 133 1.02 -0.72 -5.23
CA GLY A 133 1.45 -1.20 -6.53
C GLY A 133 0.38 -2.08 -7.15
N SER A 134 0.17 -1.96 -8.46
CA SER A 134 -0.83 -2.76 -9.18
C SER A 134 -0.28 -3.36 -10.47
N ASP A 135 -0.57 -4.64 -10.69
CA ASP A 135 -0.14 -5.45 -11.84
C ASP A 135 1.38 -5.38 -12.14
N LEU A 136 2.19 -5.21 -11.09
CA LEU A 136 3.65 -5.05 -11.22
C LEU A 136 4.40 -6.38 -11.38
N ILE A 137 3.76 -7.52 -11.11
CA ILE A 137 4.40 -8.84 -11.15
C ILE A 137 4.11 -9.51 -12.51
N TYR A 138 4.48 -8.80 -13.58
CA TYR A 138 4.37 -9.27 -14.96
C TYR A 138 5.70 -9.86 -15.47
N TYR A 139 5.69 -10.35 -16.71
CA TYR A 139 6.82 -11.06 -17.31
C TYR A 139 8.16 -10.31 -17.18
N ASN A 140 9.20 -11.01 -16.69
CA ASN A 140 10.59 -10.55 -16.52
C ASN A 140 10.86 -9.50 -15.42
N VAL A 141 9.95 -9.32 -14.47
CA VAL A 141 10.16 -8.42 -13.33
C VAL A 141 11.16 -9.01 -12.33
N ASN A 142 12.15 -8.20 -11.94
CA ASN A 142 13.07 -8.53 -10.85
C ASN A 142 12.45 -8.14 -9.50
N LEU A 143 11.80 -9.11 -8.84
CA LEU A 143 11.13 -8.89 -7.55
C LEU A 143 12.08 -8.42 -6.44
N THR A 144 13.36 -8.81 -6.48
CA THR A 144 14.36 -8.33 -5.52
C THR A 144 14.60 -6.84 -5.68
N VAL A 145 14.71 -6.34 -6.91
CA VAL A 145 14.87 -4.89 -7.16
C VAL A 145 13.61 -4.13 -6.74
N LEU A 146 12.42 -4.64 -7.08
CA LEU A 146 11.15 -4.02 -6.69
C LEU A 146 11.01 -3.90 -5.16
N LEU A 147 11.17 -5.01 -4.43
CA LEU A 147 11.00 -5.01 -2.97
C LEU A 147 12.11 -4.24 -2.24
N ARG A 148 13.36 -4.28 -2.73
CA ARG A 148 14.43 -3.41 -2.20
C ARG A 148 14.13 -1.94 -2.43
N THR A 149 13.61 -1.57 -3.60
CA THR A 149 13.17 -0.19 -3.87
C THR A 149 12.15 0.26 -2.83
N CYS A 150 11.11 -0.54 -2.58
CA CYS A 150 10.09 -0.24 -1.58
C CYS A 150 10.67 -0.16 -0.16
N GLN A 151 11.57 -1.07 0.20
CA GLN A 151 12.26 -1.05 1.50
C GLN A 151 13.08 0.24 1.69
N SER A 152 13.89 0.61 0.70
CA SER A 152 14.72 1.82 0.73
C SER A 152 13.86 3.09 0.76
N LEU A 153 12.69 3.08 0.09
CA LEU A 153 11.67 4.14 0.20
C LEU A 153 11.10 4.27 1.62
N PHE A 154 10.77 3.16 2.28
CA PHE A 154 10.31 3.18 3.68
C PHE A 154 11.34 3.69 4.68
N SER A 155 12.63 3.58 4.35
CA SER A 155 13.74 4.13 5.14
C SER A 155 13.98 5.62 4.88
N THR A 156 13.19 6.27 4.02
CA THR A 156 13.26 7.72 3.81
C THR A 156 12.40 8.51 4.80
N GLY A 157 12.79 9.75 5.07
CA GLY A 157 12.13 10.63 6.04
C GLY A 157 12.52 10.36 7.49
N SER A 158 11.81 11.01 8.41
CA SER A 158 12.06 10.96 9.86
C SER A 158 10.90 10.37 10.66
N GLY A 159 9.86 9.87 9.98
CA GLY A 159 8.67 9.36 10.64
C GLY A 159 8.93 8.14 11.52
N ASN A 160 8.39 8.16 12.74
CA ASN A 160 8.55 7.12 13.76
C ASN A 160 7.53 5.97 13.66
N SER A 161 6.84 5.78 12.53
CA SER A 161 5.89 4.65 12.46
C SER A 161 6.65 3.35 12.60
N LYS A 162 6.18 2.52 13.54
CA LYS A 162 6.68 1.15 13.75
C LYS A 162 6.45 0.28 12.52
N TYR A 163 5.33 0.51 11.82
CA TYR A 163 4.90 -0.32 10.69
C TYR A 163 4.78 0.51 9.40
N ARG A 164 5.21 -0.13 8.31
CA ARG A 164 5.15 0.37 6.95
C ARG A 164 4.54 -0.69 6.06
N PHE A 165 3.68 -0.30 5.13
CA PHE A 165 2.84 -1.22 4.39
C PHE A 165 3.05 -1.07 2.91
N LEU A 166 3.32 -2.18 2.23
CA LEU A 166 3.28 -2.28 0.78
C LEU A 166 2.05 -3.12 0.41
N LEU A 167 1.10 -2.52 -0.30
CA LEU A 167 -0.08 -3.21 -0.80
C LEU A 167 0.07 -3.45 -2.31
N LEU A 168 0.09 -4.72 -2.70
CA LEU A 168 0.18 -5.14 -4.09
C LEU A 168 -1.13 -5.78 -4.53
N ALA A 169 -1.71 -5.30 -5.62
CA ALA A 169 -2.83 -5.95 -6.32
C ALA A 169 -2.33 -6.46 -7.68
N HIS A 170 -2.13 -7.76 -7.86
CA HIS A 170 -1.42 -8.26 -9.04
C HIS A 170 -1.96 -9.58 -9.56
N TYR A 171 -1.69 -9.84 -10.84
CA TYR A 171 -1.71 -11.19 -11.40
C TYR A 171 -0.29 -11.74 -11.33
N VAL A 172 -0.09 -12.91 -10.71
CA VAL A 172 1.22 -13.56 -10.76
C VAL A 172 1.39 -14.22 -12.13
N ARG A 173 2.12 -13.54 -13.03
CA ARG A 173 2.34 -14.01 -14.41
C ARG A 173 3.75 -14.56 -14.65
N ILE A 174 4.61 -14.54 -13.63
CA ILE A 174 5.94 -15.13 -13.71
C ILE A 174 5.90 -16.60 -13.23
N PRO A 175 6.68 -17.52 -13.84
CA PRO A 175 6.82 -18.87 -13.35
C PRO A 175 7.30 -18.90 -11.90
N ASN A 176 6.64 -19.69 -11.05
CA ASN A 176 6.91 -19.78 -9.59
C ASN A 176 6.89 -18.42 -8.88
N GLY A 177 6.05 -17.49 -9.35
CA GLY A 177 6.07 -16.12 -8.85
C GLY A 177 5.66 -15.97 -7.40
N HIS A 178 4.80 -16.85 -6.88
CA HIS A 178 4.44 -16.87 -5.47
C HIS A 178 5.65 -17.24 -4.61
N GLU A 179 6.38 -18.30 -4.98
CA GLU A 179 7.56 -18.77 -4.27
C GLU A 179 8.66 -17.72 -4.30
N VAL A 180 8.90 -17.10 -5.46
CA VAL A 180 9.92 -16.05 -5.60
C VAL A 180 9.52 -14.79 -4.83
N LEU A 181 8.26 -14.37 -4.86
CA LEU A 181 7.76 -13.24 -4.07
C LEU A 181 7.93 -13.50 -2.57
N TYR A 182 7.50 -14.66 -2.10
CA TYR A 182 7.59 -15.04 -0.69
C TYR A 182 9.04 -15.12 -0.20
N GLN A 183 9.91 -15.78 -0.97
CA GLN A 183 11.32 -15.91 -0.63
C GLN A 183 11.99 -14.54 -0.61
N THR A 184 11.73 -13.69 -1.61
CA THR A 184 12.30 -12.34 -1.67
C THR A 184 11.80 -11.47 -0.50
N ALA A 185 10.50 -11.54 -0.18
CA ALA A 185 9.93 -10.84 0.96
C ALA A 185 10.60 -11.27 2.27
N LYS A 186 10.78 -12.58 2.48
CA LYS A 186 11.48 -13.14 3.64
C LYS A 186 12.93 -12.66 3.72
N ASP A 187 13.67 -12.72 2.61
CA ASP A 187 15.08 -12.30 2.56
C ASP A 187 15.27 -10.80 2.88
N LEU A 188 14.24 -9.99 2.62
CA LEU A 188 14.21 -8.55 2.88
C LEU A 188 13.47 -8.19 4.18
N ASN A 189 13.12 -9.17 5.01
CA ASN A 189 12.41 -9.01 6.29
C ASN A 189 11.02 -8.36 6.18
N PHE A 190 10.31 -8.59 5.07
CA PHE A 190 8.88 -8.33 4.99
C PHE A 190 8.09 -9.50 5.56
N LYS A 191 7.04 -9.21 6.31
CA LYS A 191 5.95 -10.16 6.59
C LYS A 191 4.94 -10.05 5.46
N ILE A 192 4.44 -11.16 4.94
CA ILE A 192 3.53 -11.18 3.80
C ILE A 192 2.20 -11.80 4.20
N VAL A 193 1.11 -11.13 3.84
CA VAL A 193 -0.27 -11.58 4.09
C VAL A 193 -1.02 -11.54 2.77
N LYS A 194 -1.52 -12.69 2.33
CA LYS A 194 -2.44 -12.75 1.19
C LYS A 194 -3.84 -12.43 1.67
N ILE A 195 -4.49 -11.49 1.00
CA ILE A 195 -5.85 -11.06 1.27
C ILE A 195 -6.76 -11.64 0.18
N ASN A 196 -7.73 -12.43 0.61
CA ASN A 196 -8.67 -13.06 -0.32
C ASN A 196 -9.66 -12.01 -0.87
N LEU A 197 -9.75 -11.85 -2.19
CA LEU A 197 -10.71 -10.95 -2.83
C LEU A 197 -12.17 -11.31 -2.51
N HIS A 198 -12.46 -12.59 -2.25
CA HIS A 198 -13.77 -13.05 -1.81
C HIS A 198 -14.22 -12.45 -0.47
N SER A 199 -13.30 -11.86 0.30
CA SER A 199 -13.62 -11.09 1.52
C SER A 199 -14.34 -9.78 1.22
N PHE A 200 -14.23 -9.27 -0.01
CA PHE A 200 -14.78 -7.96 -0.41
C PHE A 200 -15.79 -8.05 -1.55
N LEU A 201 -15.67 -9.07 -2.40
CA LEU A 201 -16.45 -9.24 -3.61
C LEU A 201 -17.07 -10.63 -3.65
N ASP A 202 -18.31 -10.74 -4.14
CA ASP A 202 -18.92 -12.03 -4.39
C ASP A 202 -18.23 -12.78 -5.55
N SER A 203 -18.31 -14.11 -5.55
CA SER A 203 -17.66 -14.96 -6.55
C SER A 203 -18.18 -14.72 -7.97
N ALA A 204 -19.45 -14.32 -8.12
CA ALA A 204 -20.04 -14.05 -9.43
C ALA A 204 -19.40 -12.83 -10.08
N ARG A 205 -19.19 -11.75 -9.33
CA ARG A 205 -18.47 -10.54 -9.79
C ARG A 205 -17.02 -10.83 -10.13
N ILE A 206 -16.32 -11.61 -9.30
CA ILE A 206 -14.93 -12.00 -9.56
C ILE A 206 -14.85 -12.78 -10.88
N GLN A 207 -15.76 -13.72 -11.10
CA GLN A 207 -15.81 -14.51 -12.33
C GLN A 207 -16.19 -13.67 -13.55
N GLU A 208 -17.23 -12.83 -13.46
CA GLU A 208 -17.68 -11.93 -14.53
C GLU A 208 -16.54 -11.00 -14.99
N ARG A 209 -15.75 -10.50 -14.03
CA ARG A 209 -14.62 -9.61 -14.30
C ARG A 209 -13.33 -10.32 -14.69
N GLY A 210 -13.30 -11.65 -14.64
CA GLY A 210 -12.10 -12.44 -14.93
C GLY A 210 -10.98 -12.28 -13.90
N TRP A 211 -11.33 -11.91 -12.66
CA TRP A 211 -10.37 -11.63 -11.58
C TRP A 211 -10.03 -12.85 -10.73
N GLY A 212 -10.41 -14.06 -11.15
CA GLY A 212 -10.19 -15.28 -10.37
C GLY A 212 -8.73 -15.60 -10.04
N SER A 213 -7.79 -15.00 -10.75
CA SER A 213 -6.34 -15.12 -10.53
C SER A 213 -5.69 -13.83 -10.03
N ALA A 214 -6.47 -12.79 -9.71
CA ALA A 214 -5.97 -11.57 -9.12
C ALA A 214 -5.72 -11.80 -7.63
N GLU A 215 -4.58 -11.32 -7.15
CA GLU A 215 -4.17 -11.43 -5.76
C GLU A 215 -4.04 -10.05 -5.14
N LEU A 216 -4.50 -9.92 -3.91
CA LEU A 216 -4.20 -8.78 -3.07
C LEU A 216 -3.24 -9.25 -1.98
N VAL A 217 -2.08 -8.62 -1.90
CA VAL A 217 -1.01 -9.01 -0.97
C VAL A 217 -0.58 -7.77 -0.18
N LEU A 218 -0.57 -7.91 1.13
CA LEU A 218 -0.05 -6.90 2.05
C LEU A 218 1.31 -7.36 2.58
N LEU A 219 2.34 -6.58 2.30
CA LEU A 219 3.66 -6.74 2.89
C LEU A 219 3.84 -5.72 4.01
N VAL A 220 4.23 -6.19 5.18
CA VAL A 220 4.46 -5.38 6.38
C VAL A 220 5.96 -5.33 6.65
N TYR A 221 6.50 -4.12 6.72
CA TYR A 221 7.87 -3.84 7.07
C TYR A 221 7.97 -3.14 8.43
N THR A 222 8.87 -3.63 9.27
CA THR A 222 9.10 -3.10 10.62
C THR A 222 10.44 -2.38 10.67
N THR A 223 10.43 -1.12 11.10
CA THR A 223 11.65 -0.29 11.21
C THR A 223 12.55 -0.66 12.39
N ALA A 224 12.03 -1.44 13.35
CA ALA A 224 12.81 -2.01 14.44
C ALA A 224 13.68 -3.17 13.94
N GLY A 225 14.92 -2.85 13.55
CA GLY A 225 15.95 -3.85 13.26
C GLY A 225 16.27 -4.69 14.50
N GLY A 226 15.60 -5.83 14.67
CA GLY A 226 15.89 -6.72 15.77
C GLY A 226 15.12 -8.04 15.69
N LYS A 227 15.85 -9.15 15.76
CA LYS A 227 15.34 -10.53 15.87
C LYS A 227 14.35 -10.76 17.04
N HIS A 228 14.12 -9.76 17.89
CA HIS A 228 13.20 -9.78 19.03
C HIS A 228 11.80 -9.22 18.76
N ALA A 229 11.54 -8.57 17.61
CA ALA A 229 10.19 -8.07 17.27
C ALA A 229 9.24 -9.18 16.74
N MET A 230 9.68 -10.44 16.70
CA MET A 230 8.93 -11.52 16.04
C MET A 230 7.70 -12.00 16.80
N GLN A 231 7.63 -11.87 18.13
CA GLN A 231 6.53 -12.43 18.93
C GLN A 231 5.36 -11.45 19.23
N GLU A 232 5.55 -10.13 19.14
CA GLU A 232 4.51 -9.15 19.55
C GLU A 232 3.71 -8.54 18.39
N ASP A 233 4.14 -8.73 17.14
CA ASP A 233 3.57 -8.00 15.99
C ASP A 233 2.45 -8.74 15.25
N VAL A 234 2.32 -10.07 15.44
CA VAL A 234 1.25 -10.88 14.83
C VAL A 234 -0.13 -10.65 15.47
N PRO A 235 -0.24 -10.47 16.81
CA PRO A 235 -1.49 -10.05 17.46
C PRO A 235 -2.03 -8.71 16.94
N PHE A 236 -1.16 -7.82 16.47
CA PHE A 236 -1.53 -6.48 16.02
C PHE A 236 -2.22 -6.46 14.64
N VAL A 237 -1.71 -7.22 13.66
CA VAL A 237 -2.38 -7.38 12.36
C VAL A 237 -3.72 -8.13 12.55
N LYS A 238 -3.73 -9.12 13.45
CA LYS A 238 -4.94 -9.82 13.90
C LYS A 238 -5.98 -8.86 14.48
N GLN A 239 -5.58 -7.92 15.34
CA GLN A 239 -6.49 -6.93 15.93
C GLN A 239 -7.09 -5.96 14.89
N ILE A 240 -6.30 -5.49 13.92
CA ILE A 240 -6.78 -4.58 12.85
C ILE A 240 -7.84 -5.27 11.97
N LEU A 241 -7.62 -6.54 11.64
CA LEU A 241 -8.57 -7.33 10.85
C LEU A 241 -9.83 -7.69 11.66
N LEU A 242 -9.69 -7.97 12.96
CA LEU A 242 -10.79 -8.28 13.90
C LEU A 242 -11.68 -7.07 14.22
N GLU A 243 -11.13 -5.86 14.39
CA GLU A 243 -11.92 -4.66 14.69
C GLU A 243 -12.84 -4.25 13.52
N LYS A 244 -12.42 -4.54 12.28
CA LYS A 244 -13.24 -4.37 11.07
C LYS A 244 -14.34 -5.43 10.93
N ARG A 245 -14.16 -6.65 11.48
CA ARG A 245 -15.21 -7.70 11.56
C ARG A 245 -16.39 -7.24 12.41
N ASN A 246 -16.14 -6.61 13.56
CA ASN A 246 -17.19 -6.20 14.50
C ASN A 246 -17.95 -4.92 14.11
N THR A 247 -17.53 -4.24 13.05
CA THR A 247 -18.15 -3.01 12.53
C THR A 247 -18.76 -3.19 11.15
N ALA A 248 -18.63 -4.37 10.55
CA ALA A 248 -19.16 -4.67 9.24
C ALA A 248 -20.65 -5.05 9.30
N ALA A 249 -21.41 -4.66 8.26
CA ALA A 249 -22.82 -5.00 8.15
C ALA A 249 -23.03 -6.53 8.21
N PRO A 250 -24.18 -7.05 8.69
CA PRO A 250 -24.43 -8.48 8.85
C PRO A 250 -24.17 -9.36 7.62
N SER A 251 -24.19 -8.77 6.41
CA SER A 251 -23.84 -9.44 5.15
C SER A 251 -22.34 -9.77 5.01
N VAL A 252 -21.46 -9.07 5.72
CA VAL A 252 -20.00 -9.30 5.75
C VAL A 252 -19.63 -10.39 6.75
N GLN A 253 -20.42 -10.55 7.82
CA GLN A 253 -20.22 -11.65 8.78
C GLN A 253 -20.40 -13.02 8.11
N GLN A 254 -21.40 -13.16 7.23
CA GLN A 254 -21.58 -14.37 6.40
C GLN A 254 -20.40 -14.62 5.44
N GLN A 255 -19.74 -13.56 4.95
CA GLN A 255 -18.55 -13.67 4.08
C GLN A 255 -17.30 -14.07 4.88
N LEU A 256 -17.19 -13.63 6.14
CA LEU A 256 -16.13 -14.04 7.07
C LEU A 256 -16.29 -15.49 7.55
N ASP A 257 -17.52 -15.97 7.72
CA ASP A 257 -17.79 -17.38 8.02
C ASP A 257 -17.51 -18.30 6.80
N THR A 258 -17.60 -17.75 5.58
CA THR A 258 -17.18 -18.42 4.34
C THR A 258 -15.65 -18.43 4.17
N LEU A 259 -14.97 -17.40 4.69
CA LEU A 259 -13.51 -17.30 4.78
C LEU A 259 -12.92 -18.47 5.58
N HIS A 260 -13.63 -18.94 6.60
CA HIS A 260 -13.27 -20.05 7.49
C HIS A 260 -13.11 -21.40 6.77
N GLN A 261 -13.70 -21.55 5.58
CA GLN A 261 -13.70 -22.81 4.83
C GLN A 261 -12.59 -22.90 3.76
N HIS A 262 -11.85 -21.81 3.48
CA HIS A 262 -10.97 -21.72 2.29
C HIS A 262 -9.58 -21.11 2.55
N VAL A 263 -9.12 -21.05 3.80
CA VAL A 263 -7.72 -20.70 4.10
C VAL A 263 -6.84 -21.93 3.91
N GLU A 264 -6.13 -22.04 2.79
CA GLU A 264 -5.09 -23.06 2.61
C GLU A 264 -3.74 -22.55 3.15
N PRO A 265 -3.10 -23.25 4.10
CA PRO A 265 -1.72 -22.98 4.47
C PRO A 265 -0.78 -23.68 3.47
N TYR A 266 -0.06 -22.91 2.66
CA TYR A 266 1.16 -23.40 2.00
C TYR A 266 2.37 -22.96 2.81
N LEU A 267 2.73 -23.74 3.83
CA LEU A 267 3.98 -23.60 4.55
C LEU A 267 4.93 -24.68 4.08
N GLY A 268 5.86 -24.30 3.20
CA GLY A 268 7.04 -25.09 2.91
C GLY A 268 7.93 -25.14 4.16
N THR A 269 7.81 -26.25 4.90
CA THR A 269 8.71 -26.75 5.95
C THR A 269 9.71 -25.74 6.53
N SER A 270 9.35 -25.05 7.60
CA SER A 270 10.29 -24.79 8.71
C SER A 270 9.53 -24.42 9.98
N ASP A 271 9.81 -25.20 11.04
CA ASP A 271 9.38 -25.08 12.43
C ASP A 271 7.89 -25.34 12.75
N LYS A 272 7.63 -26.55 13.27
CA LYS A 272 6.34 -26.95 13.85
C LYS A 272 5.87 -26.01 14.97
N ASN A 273 6.79 -25.34 15.65
CA ASN A 273 6.46 -24.34 16.66
C ASN A 273 5.82 -23.07 16.06
N THR A 274 6.18 -22.67 14.83
CA THR A 274 5.59 -21.51 14.16
C THR A 274 4.22 -21.86 13.54
N GLU A 275 4.01 -23.10 13.12
CA GLU A 275 2.70 -23.63 12.72
C GLU A 275 1.72 -23.71 13.89
N GLU A 276 2.14 -24.21 15.06
CA GLU A 276 1.29 -24.26 16.26
C GLU A 276 0.97 -22.86 16.81
N GLU A 277 1.93 -21.92 16.80
CA GLU A 277 1.68 -20.53 17.20
C GLU A 277 0.72 -19.83 16.23
N MET A 278 0.82 -20.06 14.90
CA MET A 278 -0.11 -19.49 13.91
C MET A 278 -1.50 -20.15 13.93
N LEU A 279 -1.60 -21.47 14.18
CA LEU A 279 -2.89 -22.17 14.34
C LEU A 279 -3.61 -21.76 15.64
N LEU A 280 -2.88 -21.54 16.74
CA LEU A 280 -3.44 -20.92 17.96
C LEU A 280 -3.88 -19.47 17.72
N LEU A 281 -3.13 -18.72 16.91
CA LEU A 281 -3.51 -17.37 16.44
C LEU A 281 -4.83 -17.37 15.64
N PHE A 282 -5.19 -18.42 14.90
CA PHE A 282 -6.46 -18.52 14.17
C PHE A 282 -7.61 -19.09 15.01
N ASN A 283 -7.36 -19.97 15.98
CA ASN A 283 -8.42 -20.51 16.84
C ASN A 283 -9.00 -19.47 17.81
N ASP A 284 -8.20 -18.50 18.27
CA ASP A 284 -8.65 -17.36 19.07
C ASP A 284 -9.18 -16.19 18.21
N LEU A 285 -9.48 -16.44 16.93
CA LEU A 285 -10.02 -15.49 15.95
C LEU A 285 -11.49 -15.80 15.59
N ILE A 286 -12.08 -16.82 16.25
CA ILE A 286 -13.47 -17.28 16.09
C ILE A 286 -14.40 -16.48 16.99
#